data_AF-A0A965PEV5-F1
#
_entry.id   AF-A0A965PEV5-F1
#
_cell.length_a   1.000
_cell.length_b   1.000
_cell.length_c   1.000
_cell.angle_alpha   90.00
_cell.angle_beta   90.00
_cell.angle_gamma   90.00
#
_symmetry.space_group_name_H-M   'P 1'
#
loop_
_entity.id
_entity.type
_entity.pdbx_description
1 polymer ?
#
loop_
_entity_poly.entity_id
_entity_poly.type
_entity_poly.pdbx_seq_one_letter_code
_entity_poly.pdbx_strand_id
1 'polypeptide(L)' 'MPTVILRFTLPDEQGEYDAARLGREALSTLWEIDQHCRSRVKCGEPTPEERRLAEQIREMIPHELLEH' A
#
# COMPACT_ATOMS: atom_id res chain seq x y z
N MET A 1 35.21 11.17 30.27
CA MET A 1 34.97 10.11 29.28
C MET A 1 34.84 10.79 27.93
N PRO A 2 35.73 10.55 26.96
CA PRO A 2 35.56 11.13 25.63
C PRO A 2 34.37 10.47 24.91
N THR A 3 33.49 11.29 24.34
CA THR A 3 32.37 10.84 23.51
C THR A 3 32.81 10.88 22.06
N VAL A 4 32.73 9.74 21.38
CA VAL A 4 32.94 9.64 19.93
C VAL A 4 31.58 9.53 19.26
N ILE A 5 31.31 10.41 18.30
CA ILE A 5 30.12 10.37 17.46
C ILE A 5 30.56 9.88 16.08
N LEU A 6 30.11 8.69 15.70
CA LEU A 6 30.29 8.15 14.35
C LEU A 6 29.17 8.70 13.46
N ARG A 7 29.55 9.39 12.38
CA ARG A 7 28.63 9.81 11.32
C ARG A 7 28.83 8.88 10.12
N PHE A 8 27.75 8.25 9.68
CA PHE A 8 27.72 7.42 8.48
C PHE A 8 26.83 8.11 7.46
N THR A 9 27.26 8.14 6.20
CA THR A 9 26.38 8.47 5.07
C THR A 9 25.79 7.15 4.60
N LEU A 10 24.47 7.00 4.64
CA LEU A 10 23.82 5.84 4.02
C LEU A 10 24.16 5.85 2.52
N PRO A 11 24.40 4.68 1.87
CA PRO A 11 24.68 4.65 0.45
C PRO A 11 23.50 5.27 -0.32
N ASP A 12 23.77 5.93 -1.46
CA ASP A 12 22.72 6.49 -2.33
C ASP A 12 21.62 5.46 -2.69
N GLU A 13 21.98 4.17 -2.66
CA GLU A 13 21.12 3.00 -2.91
C GLU A 13 20.11 2.68 -1.79
N GLN A 14 20.20 3.31 -0.61
CA GLN A 14 19.26 3.04 0.49
C GLN A 14 17.81 3.33 0.10
N GLY A 15 17.59 4.40 -0.69
CA GLY A 15 16.25 4.73 -1.20
C GLY A 15 15.72 3.68 -2.17
N GLU A 16 16.57 3.11 -3.03
CA GLU A 16 16.20 2.04 -3.95
C GLU A 16 15.94 0.73 -3.20
N TYR A 17 16.77 0.42 -2.20
CA TYR A 17 16.58 -0.72 -1.32
C TYR A 17 15.27 -0.64 -0.54
N ASP A 18 14.97 0.52 0.05
CA ASP A 18 13.72 0.72 0.78
C ASP A 18 12.50 0.68 -0.14
N ALA A 19 12.59 1.26 -1.33
CA ALA A 19 11.53 1.17 -2.34
C ALA A 19 11.27 -0.28 -2.76
N ALA A 20 12.32 -1.07 -3.02
CA ALA A 20 12.19 -2.48 -3.36
C ALA A 20 11.62 -3.32 -2.21
N ARG A 21 12.10 -3.07 -0.98
CA ARG A 21 11.65 -3.79 0.23
C ARG A 21 10.19 -3.48 0.56
N LEU A 22 9.81 -2.21 0.54
CA LEU A 22 8.46 -1.74 0.86
C LEU A 22 7.47 -1.99 -0.27
N GLY A 23 7.94 -2.14 -1.51
CA GLY A 23 7.07 -2.41 -2.66
C GLY A 23 6.20 -3.64 -2.47
N ARG A 24 6.75 -4.74 -1.93
CA ARG A 24 5.96 -5.96 -1.66
C ARG A 24 4.91 -5.75 -0.56
N GLU A 25 5.26 -5.00 0.48
CA GLU A 25 4.32 -4.67 1.56
C GLU A 25 3.20 -3.78 1.03
N ALA A 26 3.54 -2.79 0.19
CA ALA A 26 2.58 -1.92 -0.47
C ALA A 26 1.61 -2.70 -1.37
N LEU A 27 2.08 -3.68 -2.16
CA LEU A 27 1.21 -4.53 -2.97
C LEU A 27 0.22 -5.33 -2.12
N SER A 28 0.69 -5.90 -1.01
CA SER A 28 -0.18 -6.59 -0.04
C SER A 28 -1.25 -5.65 0.53
N THR A 29 -0.84 -4.44 0.93
CA THR A 29 -1.78 -3.43 1.45
C THR A 29 -2.81 -3.02 0.39
N LEU A 30 -2.41 -2.81 -0.86
CA LEU A 30 -3.34 -2.51 -1.96
C LEU A 30 -4.35 -3.63 -2.18
N TRP A 31 -3.90 -4.88 -2.14
CA TRP A 31 -4.77 -6.05 -2.26
C TRP A 31 -5.78 -6.13 -1.11
N GLU A 32 -5.35 -5.90 0.14
CA GLU A 32 -6.24 -5.88 1.30
C GLU A 32 -7.31 -4.78 1.21
N ILE A 33 -6.95 -3.60 0.70
CA ILE A 33 -7.89 -2.50 0.46
C ILE A 33 -8.94 -2.92 -0.60
N ASP A 34 -8.52 -3.50 -1.73
CA ASP A 34 -9.46 -3.98 -2.76
C ASP A 34 -10.42 -5.03 -2.18
N GLN A 35 -9.90 -6.01 -1.41
CA GLN A 35 -10.75 -7.04 -0.81
C GLN A 35 -11.73 -6.46 0.21
N HIS A 36 -11.30 -5.47 1.01
CA HIS A 36 -12.19 -4.80 1.94
C HIS A 36 -13.34 -4.09 1.21
N CYS A 37 -13.03 -3.27 0.21
CA CYS A 37 -14.02 -2.57 -0.61
C CYS A 37 -14.97 -3.56 -1.31
N ARG A 38 -14.42 -4.63 -1.90
CA ARG A 38 -15.21 -5.69 -2.56
C ARG A 38 -16.15 -6.40 -1.58
N SER A 39 -15.67 -6.72 -0.38
CA SER A 39 -16.47 -7.35 0.67
C SER A 39 -17.62 -6.45 1.11
N ARG A 40 -17.36 -5.16 1.34
CA ARG A 40 -18.38 -4.16 1.71
C ARG A 40 -19.46 -4.03 0.64
N VAL A 41 -19.08 -4.05 -0.64
CA VAL A 41 -20.01 -3.93 -1.78
C VAL A 41 -20.83 -5.21 -2.01
N LYS A 42 -20.21 -6.38 -1.85
CA LYS A 42 -20.83 -7.69 -2.15
C LYS A 42 -21.66 -8.25 -1.00
N CYS A 43 -21.16 -8.15 0.22
CA CYS A 43 -21.71 -8.82 1.40
C CYS A 43 -22.30 -7.85 2.42
N GLY A 44 -22.06 -6.55 2.28
CA GLY A 44 -22.64 -5.52 3.15
C GLY A 44 -23.95 -4.94 2.60
N GLU A 45 -24.52 -4.02 3.38
CA GLU A 45 -25.64 -3.15 2.98
C GLU A 45 -25.17 -1.69 2.86
N PRO A 46 -24.23 -1.38 1.94
CA PRO A 46 -23.78 -0.01 1.78
C PRO A 46 -24.89 0.86 1.19
N THR A 47 -24.92 2.12 1.60
CA THR A 47 -25.68 3.15 0.90
C THR A 47 -25.20 3.29 -0.56
N PRO A 48 -26.00 3.89 -1.45
CA PRO A 48 -25.59 4.13 -2.83
C PRO A 48 -24.28 4.92 -2.95
N GLU A 49 -24.06 5.89 -2.06
CA GLU A 49 -22.84 6.70 -2.02
C GLU A 49 -21.63 5.89 -1.58
N GLU A 50 -21.76 5.09 -0.51
CA GLU A 50 -20.68 4.20 -0.06
C GLU A 50 -20.30 3.16 -1.12
N ARG A 51 -21.28 2.62 -1.83
CA ARG A 51 -21.03 1.69 -2.95
C ARG A 51 -20.21 2.37 -4.04
N ARG A 52 -20.62 3.58 -4.47
CA ARG A 52 -19.90 4.34 -5.50
C ARG A 52 -18.47 4.67 -5.04
N LEU A 53 -18.29 5.11 -3.80
CA LEU A 53 -16.96 5.42 -3.26
C LEU A 53 -16.08 4.17 -3.21
N ALA A 54 -16.62 3.03 -2.78
CA ALA A 54 -15.88 1.77 -2.74
C ALA A 54 -15.48 1.31 -4.16
N GLU A 55 -16.33 1.50 -5.17
CA GLU A 55 -16.01 1.20 -6.56
C GLU A 55 -14.92 2.13 -7.10
N GLN A 56 -15.02 3.45 -6.83
CA GLN A 56 -13.99 4.43 -7.21
C GLN A 56 -12.63 4.14 -6.61
N ILE A 57 -12.56 3.77 -5.32
CA ILE A 57 -11.31 3.39 -4.67
C ILE A 57 -10.68 2.18 -5.37
N ARG A 58 -11.50 1.19 -5.77
CA ARG A 58 -11.01 0.01 -6.48
C ARG A 58 -10.50 0.34 -7.89
N GLU A 59 -11.15 1.27 -8.58
CA GLU A 59 -10.69 1.77 -9.90
C GLU A 59 -9.36 2.53 -9.82
N MET A 60 -9.00 3.09 -8.67
CA MET A 60 -7.71 3.74 -8.45
C MET A 60 -6.55 2.75 -8.32
N ILE A 61 -6.81 1.48 -8.05
CA ILE A 61 -5.79 0.44 -7.88
C ILE A 61 -5.59 -0.25 -9.24
N PRO A 62 -4.44 -0.07 -9.92
CA PRO A 62 -4.18 -0.72 -11.19
C PRO A 62 -4.28 -2.24 -11.07
N HIS A 63 -4.91 -2.88 -12.07
CA HIS A 63 -5.17 -4.32 -12.02
C HIS A 63 -3.88 -5.14 -11.97
N GLU A 64 -2.83 -4.66 -12.62
CA GLU A 64 -1.51 -5.27 -12.68
C GLU A 64 -0.85 -5.37 -11.30
N LEU A 65 -1.26 -4.54 -10.34
CA LEU A 65 -0.77 -4.59 -8.95
C LEU A 65 -1.57 -5.55 -8.06
N LEU A 66 -2.68 -6.10 -8.57
CA LEU A 66 -3.56 -7.04 -7.88
C LEU A 66 -3.42 -8.48 -8.41
N GLU A 67 -2.78 -8.67 -9.56
CA GLU A 67 -2.42 -9.97 -10.11
C GLU A 67 -1.18 -10.52 -9.38
N HIS A 68 -1.41 -11.45 -8.43
CA HIS A 68 -0.37 -12.20 -7.72
C HIS A 68 -0.47 -13.70 -8.02
#